data_AF-A0A9E2B668-F1
#
_entry.id   AF-A0A9E2B668-F1
#
_cell.length_a   1.000
_cell.length_b   1.000
_cell.length_c   1.000
_cell.angle_alpha   90.00
_cell.angle_beta   90.00
_cell.angle_gamma   90.00
#
_symmetry.space_group_name_H-M   'P 1'
#
loop_
_entity.id
_entity.type
_entity.pdbx_description
1 polymer ?
#
loop_
_entity_poly.entity_id
_entity_poly.type
_entity_poly.pdbx_seq_one_letter_code
_entity_poly.pdbx_strand_id
1 'polypeptide(L)'
;MRFKLLICGLLLHMMLPSASWAIAQSTLADNSLAETAPGFDYDQALTTSQAALGAQVGDYRFIDTGGEVLRFAQLRGKPLVLSMVYTSCYQICPMTTRHLSKVIQKARAALGDDSFTVAVVGFDSAVDTPDAMRYFGAKQNVSDQGWKLLSADKQTIEALSRDLGFLYYPSSNGFDHLIQATVIDAEGKVYRQVYGQVFDTPMLVDPLIELVLGREAPEQPLLANLVSKIKLFCTTYDPVRDGYYFDYSLFLGMLIGATIILFAGTVVVRGWH
;
A
#
# COMPACT_ATOMS: atom_id res chain seq x y z
N MET A 1 17.33 110.00 32.30
CA MET A 1 15.85 109.90 32.35
C MET A 1 15.51 108.48 32.79
N ARG A 2 15.06 108.22 34.04
CA ARG A 2 13.66 108.24 34.54
C ARG A 2 12.75 107.28 33.73
N PHE A 3 11.96 106.35 34.27
CA PHE A 3 11.57 105.98 35.64
C PHE A 3 10.54 104.81 35.60
N LYS A 4 10.52 103.94 36.63
CA LYS A 4 9.35 103.22 37.27
C LYS A 4 8.55 102.15 36.45
N LEU A 5 7.94 101.08 36.98
CA LEU A 5 7.66 100.48 38.32
C LEU A 5 7.17 99.01 38.07
N LEU A 6 7.73 97.95 38.71
CA LEU A 6 7.22 97.11 39.84
C LEU A 6 6.12 96.03 39.60
N ILE A 7 6.44 94.82 40.15
CA ILE A 7 5.61 93.71 40.72
C ILE A 7 5.05 92.69 39.70
N CYS A 8 5.67 91.52 39.49
CA CYS A 8 5.82 90.29 40.32
C CYS A 8 4.52 89.47 40.45
N GLY A 9 4.33 88.51 39.54
CA GLY A 9 3.27 87.49 39.56
C GLY A 9 3.87 86.09 39.52
N LEU A 10 3.65 85.32 40.60
CA LEU A 10 4.10 83.95 40.84
C LEU A 10 2.94 83.00 40.53
N LEU A 11 3.17 81.98 39.69
CA LEU A 11 2.19 80.95 39.32
C LEU A 11 2.86 79.57 39.46
N LEU A 12 2.46 78.76 40.44
CA LEU A 12 2.68 77.31 40.36
C LEU A 12 1.70 76.48 41.22
N HIS A 13 0.82 75.79 40.49
CA HIS A 13 0.28 74.43 40.67
C HIS A 13 -0.72 74.09 41.79
N MET A 14 -1.93 73.72 41.34
CA MET A 14 -2.94 72.90 42.04
C MET A 14 -3.16 71.59 41.27
N MET A 15 -3.03 70.45 41.99
CA MET A 15 -4.02 69.34 42.15
C MET A 15 -4.47 68.56 40.89
N LEU A 16 -4.65 67.22 40.82
CA LEU A 16 -4.78 66.06 41.73
C LEU A 16 -4.85 64.77 40.81
N PRO A 17 -4.93 63.53 41.35
CA PRO A 17 -4.47 62.27 40.73
C PRO A 17 -5.54 61.42 40.02
N SER A 18 -5.12 60.56 39.08
CA SER A 18 -5.95 59.55 38.42
C SER A 18 -5.67 58.13 38.96
N ALA A 19 -6.72 57.50 39.47
CA ALA A 19 -6.77 56.12 39.91
C ALA A 19 -6.66 55.17 38.69
N SER A 20 -5.78 54.18 38.79
CA SER A 20 -5.65 53.09 37.80
C SER A 20 -6.25 51.82 38.38
N TRP A 21 -7.27 51.30 37.71
CA TRP A 21 -7.93 50.03 38.05
C TRP A 21 -7.05 48.84 37.62
N ALA A 22 -6.59 48.05 38.58
CA ALA A 22 -5.97 46.76 38.33
C ALA A 22 -7.07 45.71 38.15
N ILE A 23 -7.18 45.17 36.93
CA ILE A 23 -8.08 44.05 36.61
C ILE A 23 -7.44 42.77 37.15
N ALA A 24 -8.16 42.08 38.04
CA ALA A 24 -7.84 40.73 38.46
C ALA A 24 -8.00 39.78 37.25
N GLN A 25 -6.90 39.22 36.76
CA GLN A 25 -6.93 38.17 35.75
C GLN A 25 -7.31 36.86 36.45
N SER A 26 -8.54 36.40 36.25
CA SER A 26 -8.95 35.05 36.60
C SER A 26 -8.04 34.07 35.86
N THR A 27 -7.26 33.28 36.61
CA THR A 27 -6.56 32.10 36.14
C THR A 27 -7.59 31.18 35.48
N LEU A 28 -7.57 31.16 34.14
CA LEU A 28 -8.28 30.16 33.36
C LEU A 28 -7.78 28.79 33.80
N ALA A 29 -8.77 27.93 34.05
CA ALA A 29 -8.61 26.54 34.39
C ALA A 29 -7.49 25.89 33.56
N ASP A 30 -6.51 25.39 34.30
CA ASP A 30 -5.63 24.31 33.90
C ASP A 30 -6.48 23.16 33.36
N ASN A 31 -6.52 23.03 32.04
CA ASN A 31 -7.18 21.93 31.37
C ASN A 31 -6.33 21.48 30.17
N SER A 32 -5.04 21.24 30.42
CA SER A 32 -4.18 20.51 29.48
C SER A 32 -3.66 19.18 30.02
N LEU A 33 -4.21 18.71 31.15
CA LEU A 33 -4.14 17.30 31.56
C LEU A 33 -5.03 16.44 30.66
N ALA A 34 -4.62 16.30 29.40
CA ALA A 34 -5.01 15.20 28.53
C ALA A 34 -3.80 14.90 27.64
N GLU A 35 -2.75 14.38 28.26
CA GLU A 35 -1.75 13.57 27.57
C GLU A 35 -2.49 12.31 27.11
N THR A 36 -3.14 12.43 25.94
CA THR A 36 -3.79 11.32 25.26
C THR A 36 -2.71 10.28 24.95
N ALA A 37 -2.89 9.06 25.46
CA ALA A 37 -2.21 7.89 24.95
C ALA A 37 -2.16 7.97 23.41
N PRO A 38 -1.02 7.64 22.75
CA PRO A 38 -0.88 7.88 21.32
C PRO A 38 -1.96 7.10 20.59
N GLY A 39 -2.98 7.80 20.10
CA GLY A 39 -3.94 7.24 19.18
C GLY A 39 -3.23 6.86 17.90
N PHE A 40 -3.80 5.91 17.16
CA PHE A 40 -3.30 5.54 15.84
C PHE A 40 -3.20 6.78 14.93
N ASP A 41 -1.98 7.14 14.55
CA ASP A 41 -1.69 8.22 13.61
C ASP A 41 -1.68 7.67 12.18
N TYR A 42 -2.75 7.97 11.44
CA TYR A 42 -2.91 7.52 10.07
C TYR A 42 -1.85 8.11 9.12
N ASP A 43 -1.52 9.40 9.27
CA ASP A 43 -0.59 10.09 8.37
C ASP A 43 0.84 9.59 8.60
N GLN A 44 1.20 9.32 9.86
CA GLN A 44 2.46 8.68 10.20
C GLN A 44 2.52 7.25 9.64
N ALA A 45 1.46 6.45 9.81
CA ALA A 45 1.41 5.08 9.29
C ALA A 45 1.53 5.06 7.76
N LEU A 46 0.84 5.97 7.07
CA LEU A 46 0.92 6.09 5.61
C LEU A 46 2.32 6.52 5.16
N THR A 47 2.91 7.52 5.81
CA THR A 47 4.27 8.01 5.50
C THR A 47 5.29 6.90 5.70
N THR A 48 5.17 6.14 6.79
CA THR A 48 6.07 5.01 7.10
C THR A 48 5.95 3.90 6.08
N SER A 49 4.72 3.54 5.68
CA SER A 49 4.47 2.54 4.63
C SER A 49 5.04 2.98 3.27
N GLN A 50 4.86 4.24 2.89
CA GLN A 50 5.41 4.77 1.64
C GLN A 50 6.94 4.86 1.65
N ALA A 51 7.55 5.15 2.80
CA ALA A 51 9.00 5.17 2.93
C ALA A 51 9.65 3.79 2.74
N ALA A 52 8.89 2.70 2.88
CA ALA A 52 9.37 1.34 2.64
C ALA A 52 9.46 0.96 1.15
N LEU A 53 8.96 1.78 0.22
CA LEU A 53 9.08 1.50 -1.21
C LEU A 53 10.57 1.38 -1.63
N GLY A 54 10.90 0.28 -2.30
CA GLY A 54 12.27 -0.10 -2.68
C GLY A 54 13.09 -0.76 -1.58
N ALA A 55 12.57 -0.87 -0.34
CA ALA A 55 13.26 -1.56 0.74
C ALA A 55 13.36 -3.07 0.44
N GLN A 56 14.49 -3.66 0.81
CA GLN A 56 14.72 -5.09 0.68
C GLN A 56 14.12 -5.82 1.88
N VAL A 57 13.23 -6.78 1.61
CA VAL A 57 12.69 -7.64 2.66
C VAL A 57 13.74 -8.70 3.04
N GLY A 58 14.00 -8.76 4.35
CA GLY A 58 14.92 -9.70 4.97
C GLY A 58 14.52 -11.17 4.78
N ASP A 59 15.44 -12.08 5.10
CA ASP A 59 15.21 -13.51 4.98
C ASP A 59 14.69 -14.11 6.30
N TYR A 60 13.38 -14.02 6.47
CA TYR A 60 12.67 -14.41 7.68
C TYR A 60 12.18 -15.85 7.66
N ARG A 61 11.96 -16.42 8.85
CA ARG A 61 11.43 -17.79 9.03
C ARG A 61 9.96 -17.72 9.45
N PHE A 62 9.13 -18.45 8.71
CA PHE A 62 7.71 -18.64 8.98
C PHE A 62 7.41 -20.12 9.21
N ILE A 63 6.25 -20.38 9.80
CA ILE A 63 5.64 -21.70 9.89
C ILE A 63 4.33 -21.62 9.11
N ASP A 64 4.14 -22.51 8.14
CA ASP A 64 2.90 -22.58 7.39
C ASP A 64 1.81 -23.38 8.12
N THR A 65 0.62 -23.44 7.54
CA THR A 65 -0.50 -24.20 8.13
C THR A 65 -0.30 -25.72 8.12
N GLY A 66 0.72 -26.26 7.45
CA GLY A 66 1.12 -27.67 7.58
C GLY A 66 2.07 -27.92 8.76
N GLY A 67 2.58 -26.86 9.39
CA GLY A 67 3.65 -26.93 10.37
C GLY A 67 5.05 -26.93 9.74
N GLU A 68 5.14 -26.75 8.43
CA GLU A 68 6.41 -26.74 7.70
C GLU A 68 7.08 -25.38 7.81
N VAL A 69 8.41 -25.41 7.82
CA VAL A 69 9.23 -24.20 7.88
C VAL A 69 9.36 -23.61 6.48
N LEU A 70 8.98 -22.35 6.34
CA LEU A 70 9.15 -21.58 5.12
C LEU A 70 10.07 -20.38 5.38
N ARG A 71 11.08 -20.18 4.53
CA ARG A 71 11.95 -18.99 4.58
C ARG A 71 11.53 -18.00 3.51
N PHE A 72 11.61 -16.70 3.80
CA PHE A 72 11.22 -15.65 2.85
C PHE A 72 11.96 -15.77 1.52
N ALA A 73 13.24 -16.17 1.53
CA ALA A 73 14.01 -16.42 0.32
C ALA A 73 13.35 -17.43 -0.65
N GLN A 74 12.53 -18.36 -0.16
CA GLN A 74 11.79 -19.32 -0.98
C GLN A 74 10.56 -18.70 -1.67
N LEU A 75 10.13 -17.50 -1.27
CA LEU A 75 9.06 -16.74 -1.92
C LEU A 75 9.58 -15.83 -3.04
N ARG A 76 10.91 -15.70 -3.19
CA ARG A 76 11.56 -14.94 -4.26
C ARG A 76 11.46 -15.69 -5.60
N GLY A 77 11.79 -14.98 -6.68
CA GLY A 77 11.77 -15.47 -8.06
C GLY A 77 10.45 -15.22 -8.81
N LYS A 78 9.38 -14.88 -8.10
CA LYS A 78 8.10 -14.40 -8.65
C LYS A 78 7.63 -13.20 -7.83
N PRO A 79 6.82 -12.30 -8.43
CA PRO A 79 6.14 -11.27 -7.65
C PRO A 79 5.34 -11.89 -6.50
N LEU A 80 5.27 -11.18 -5.38
CA LEU A 80 4.57 -11.62 -4.18
C LEU A 80 3.59 -10.55 -3.74
N VAL A 81 2.32 -10.93 -3.56
CA VAL A 81 1.35 -10.12 -2.84
C VAL A 81 1.34 -10.59 -1.38
N LEU A 82 1.73 -9.72 -0.46
CA LEU A 82 1.78 -9.99 0.97
C LEU A 82 0.73 -9.15 1.70
N SER A 83 -0.07 -9.79 2.54
CA SER A 83 -1.05 -9.13 3.42
C SER A 83 -0.80 -9.49 4.87
N MET A 84 -0.71 -8.47 5.73
CA MET A 84 -0.61 -8.63 7.18
C MET A 84 -2.03 -8.67 7.76
N VAL A 85 -2.34 -9.71 8.54
CA VAL A 85 -3.64 -9.87 9.22
C VAL A 85 -3.41 -10.26 10.67
N TYR A 86 -4.44 -10.16 11.49
CA TYR A 86 -4.47 -10.82 12.78
C TYR A 86 -5.79 -11.56 12.94
N THR A 87 -5.73 -12.82 13.37
CA THR A 87 -6.85 -13.77 13.25
C THR A 87 -7.98 -13.50 14.23
N SER A 88 -7.70 -12.77 15.32
CA SER A 88 -8.69 -12.32 16.30
C SER A 88 -9.52 -11.11 15.83
N CYS A 89 -9.18 -10.50 14.68
CA CYS A 89 -9.98 -9.44 14.08
C CYS A 89 -11.33 -9.96 13.57
N TYR A 90 -12.43 -9.46 14.14
CA TYR A 90 -13.76 -10.01 13.84
C TYR A 90 -14.36 -9.52 12.50
N GLN A 91 -14.05 -8.30 12.06
CA GLN A 91 -14.76 -7.67 10.93
C GLN A 91 -13.84 -7.28 9.78
N ILE A 92 -12.81 -6.49 10.06
CA ILE A 92 -12.02 -5.84 9.01
C ILE A 92 -11.14 -6.84 8.27
N CYS A 93 -10.28 -7.61 8.95
CA CYS A 93 -9.40 -8.58 8.29
C CYS A 93 -10.16 -9.64 7.47
N PRO A 94 -11.26 -10.24 7.96
CA PRO A 94 -12.08 -11.15 7.14
C PRO A 94 -12.63 -10.48 5.87
N MET A 95 -13.13 -9.25 5.99
CA MET A 95 -13.70 -8.52 4.85
C MET A 95 -12.62 -8.18 3.83
N THR A 96 -11.52 -7.57 4.26
CA THR A 96 -10.38 -7.22 3.41
C THR A 96 -9.78 -8.44 2.71
N THR A 97 -9.64 -9.57 3.41
CA THR A 97 -9.12 -10.83 2.82
C THR A 97 -10.02 -11.35 1.71
N ARG A 98 -11.35 -11.29 1.87
CA ARG A 98 -12.31 -11.69 0.82
C ARG A 98 -12.28 -10.75 -0.38
N HIS A 99 -12.11 -9.44 -0.15
CA HIS A 99 -11.92 -8.49 -1.25
C HIS A 99 -10.62 -8.74 -1.99
N LEU A 100 -9.51 -8.95 -1.27
CA LEU A 100 -8.23 -9.33 -1.86
C LEU A 100 -8.38 -10.59 -2.72
N SER A 101 -9.06 -11.63 -2.22
CA SER A 101 -9.31 -12.86 -2.99
C SER A 101 -10.00 -12.60 -4.33
N LYS A 102 -11.00 -11.71 -4.38
CA LYS A 102 -11.67 -11.33 -5.63
C LYS A 102 -10.71 -10.65 -6.61
N VAL A 103 -9.85 -9.74 -6.11
CA VAL A 103 -8.86 -9.06 -6.97
C VAL A 103 -7.81 -10.03 -7.46
N ILE A 104 -7.31 -10.92 -6.60
CA ILE A 104 -6.36 -11.98 -6.97
C ILE A 104 -6.93 -12.90 -8.05
N GLN A 105 -8.21 -13.27 -7.99
CA GLN A 105 -8.84 -14.08 -9.03
C GLN A 105 -8.84 -13.39 -10.39
N LYS A 106 -9.08 -12.08 -10.43
CA LYS A 106 -8.99 -11.29 -11.67
C LYS A 106 -7.56 -11.18 -12.18
N ALA A 107 -6.60 -10.95 -11.26
CA ALA A 107 -5.18 -10.91 -11.60
C ALA A 107 -4.73 -12.26 -12.21
N ARG A 108 -5.12 -13.38 -11.61
CA ARG A 108 -4.83 -14.73 -12.15
C ARG A 108 -5.52 -15.00 -13.48
N ALA A 109 -6.75 -14.52 -13.68
CA ALA A 109 -7.41 -14.62 -14.98
C ALA A 109 -6.64 -13.86 -16.08
N ALA A 110 -6.04 -12.71 -15.75
CA ALA A 110 -5.24 -11.92 -16.68
C ALA A 110 -3.82 -12.51 -16.90
N LEU A 111 -3.15 -12.88 -15.81
CA LEU A 111 -1.71 -13.18 -15.77
C LEU A 111 -1.38 -14.68 -15.80
N GLY A 112 -2.34 -15.55 -15.45
CA GLY A 112 -2.16 -16.97 -15.17
C GLY A 112 -1.94 -17.28 -13.69
N ASP A 113 -2.35 -18.47 -13.23
CA ASP A 113 -2.33 -18.85 -11.81
C ASP A 113 -0.93 -18.87 -11.19
N ASP A 114 0.09 -19.21 -11.98
CA ASP A 114 1.48 -19.35 -11.54
C ASP A 114 2.33 -18.08 -11.70
N SER A 115 1.72 -16.96 -12.08
CA SER A 115 2.44 -15.71 -12.40
C SER A 115 2.99 -14.99 -11.17
N PHE A 116 2.36 -15.12 -10.02
CA PHE A 116 2.77 -14.52 -8.74
C PHE A 116 2.35 -15.40 -7.55
N THR A 117 2.92 -15.13 -6.38
CA THR A 117 2.59 -15.81 -5.12
C THR A 117 1.73 -14.89 -4.25
N VAL A 118 0.86 -15.46 -3.42
CA VAL A 118 0.13 -14.72 -2.38
C VAL A 118 0.48 -15.28 -1.01
N ALA A 119 0.86 -14.41 -0.08
CA ALA A 119 1.11 -14.75 1.31
C ALA A 119 0.27 -13.88 2.25
N VAL A 120 -0.26 -14.50 3.30
CA VAL A 120 -0.96 -13.82 4.38
C VAL A 120 -0.24 -14.18 5.67
N VAL A 121 0.26 -13.16 6.38
CA VAL A 121 1.06 -13.32 7.59
C VAL A 121 0.26 -12.83 8.79
N GLY A 122 0.13 -13.67 9.80
CA GLY A 122 -0.45 -13.32 11.10
C GLY A 122 0.53 -12.47 11.91
N PHE A 123 0.16 -11.23 12.25
CA PHE A 123 1.05 -10.31 12.98
C PHE A 123 0.83 -10.31 14.49
N ASP A 124 -0.29 -10.84 15.00
CA ASP A 124 -0.46 -11.07 16.43
C ASP A 124 0.23 -12.38 16.81
N SER A 125 1.57 -12.35 16.91
CA SER A 125 2.41 -13.52 17.19
C SER A 125 2.04 -14.31 18.46
N ALA A 126 1.25 -13.73 19.37
CA ALA A 126 0.77 -14.42 20.57
C ALA A 126 -0.46 -15.32 20.29
N VAL A 127 -1.23 -15.01 19.24
CA VAL A 127 -2.52 -15.67 18.92
C VAL A 127 -2.49 -16.36 17.57
N ASP A 128 -1.81 -15.77 16.58
CA ASP A 128 -1.77 -16.18 15.18
C ASP A 128 -0.86 -17.38 14.94
N THR A 129 -1.13 -18.47 15.63
CA THR A 129 -0.49 -19.77 15.45
C THR A 129 -0.79 -20.36 14.07
N PRO A 130 -0.04 -21.37 13.60
CA PRO A 130 -0.35 -22.10 12.36
C PRO A 130 -1.80 -22.61 12.30
N ASP A 131 -2.35 -23.05 13.43
CA ASP A 131 -3.74 -23.53 13.51
C ASP A 131 -4.75 -22.40 13.39
N ALA A 132 -4.51 -21.25 14.03
CA ALA A 132 -5.34 -20.07 13.91
C ALA A 132 -5.35 -19.54 12.47
N MET A 133 -4.17 -19.48 11.83
CA MET A 133 -4.01 -19.10 10.42
C MET A 133 -4.71 -20.07 9.47
N ARG A 134 -4.67 -21.38 9.76
CA ARG A 134 -5.40 -22.41 8.97
C ARG A 134 -6.91 -22.18 9.06
N TYR A 135 -7.42 -21.96 10.26
CA TYR A 135 -8.85 -21.69 10.48
C TYR A 135 -9.29 -20.39 9.81
N PHE A 136 -8.49 -19.33 9.94
CA PHE A 136 -8.75 -18.05 9.27
C PHE A 136 -8.82 -18.24 7.75
N GLY A 137 -7.82 -18.90 7.15
CA GLY A 137 -7.77 -19.17 5.72
C GLY A 137 -8.97 -19.96 5.21
N ALA A 138 -9.38 -21.00 5.95
CA ALA A 138 -10.54 -21.81 5.62
C ALA A 138 -11.84 -20.99 5.68
N LYS A 139 -12.02 -20.17 6.72
CA LYS A 139 -13.21 -19.31 6.88
C LYS A 139 -13.34 -18.26 5.78
N GLN A 140 -12.23 -17.80 5.20
CA GLN A 140 -12.26 -16.84 4.09
C GLN A 140 -12.19 -17.51 2.71
N ASN A 141 -12.21 -18.85 2.63
CA ASN A 141 -12.11 -19.65 1.40
C ASN A 141 -10.82 -19.37 0.60
N VAL A 142 -9.70 -19.08 1.28
CA VAL A 142 -8.41 -18.81 0.62
C VAL A 142 -7.41 -19.97 0.68
N SER A 143 -7.66 -20.97 1.53
CA SER A 143 -6.77 -22.14 1.66
C SER A 143 -6.59 -22.92 0.36
N ASP A 144 -7.67 -23.15 -0.38
CA ASP A 144 -7.64 -23.93 -1.64
C ASP A 144 -7.15 -23.10 -2.84
N GLN A 145 -6.84 -21.82 -2.64
CA GLN A 145 -6.35 -20.93 -3.69
C GLN A 145 -4.83 -20.93 -3.80
N GLY A 146 -4.12 -21.82 -3.10
CA GLY A 146 -2.66 -21.88 -3.09
C GLY A 146 -1.99 -20.71 -2.36
N TRP A 147 -2.72 -20.01 -1.49
CA TRP A 147 -2.17 -18.92 -0.67
C TRP A 147 -1.27 -19.51 0.42
N LYS A 148 -0.18 -18.80 0.75
CA LYS A 148 0.69 -19.14 1.89
C LYS A 148 0.16 -18.45 3.14
N LEU A 149 -0.48 -19.20 4.04
CA LEU A 149 -0.95 -18.70 5.33
C LEU A 149 0.16 -18.96 6.35
N LEU A 150 0.73 -17.90 6.92
CA LEU A 150 2.02 -17.94 7.62
C LEU A 150 1.91 -17.39 9.04
N SER A 151 2.54 -18.08 9.97
CA SER A 151 2.75 -17.68 11.37
C SER A 151 4.25 -17.45 11.60
N ALA A 152 4.60 -16.54 12.51
CA ALA A 152 5.97 -16.27 12.89
C ALA A 152 6.07 -15.77 14.33
N ASP A 153 7.28 -15.83 14.89
CA ASP A 153 7.58 -15.28 16.21
C ASP A 153 7.57 -13.75 16.20
N LYS A 154 7.49 -13.17 17.41
CA LYS A 154 7.42 -11.72 17.61
C LYS A 154 8.59 -10.96 16.97
N GLN A 155 9.81 -11.46 17.09
CA GLN A 155 11.00 -10.77 16.54
C GLN A 155 10.95 -10.73 15.02
N THR A 156 10.51 -11.83 14.40
CA THR A 156 10.28 -11.91 12.96
C THR A 156 9.18 -10.96 12.51
N ILE A 157 8.03 -10.91 13.20
CA ILE A 157 6.94 -9.99 12.85
C ILE A 157 7.37 -8.53 12.97
N GLU A 158 8.08 -8.15 14.04
CA GLU A 158 8.58 -6.78 14.21
C GLU A 158 9.57 -6.40 13.11
N ALA A 159 10.46 -7.32 12.71
CA ALA A 159 11.42 -7.08 11.63
C ALA A 159 10.75 -6.97 10.26
N LEU A 160 9.85 -7.90 9.94
CA LEU A 160 9.05 -7.85 8.71
C LEU A 160 8.22 -6.56 8.65
N SER A 161 7.58 -6.17 9.76
CA SER A 161 6.77 -4.96 9.82
C SER A 161 7.59 -3.71 9.53
N ARG A 162 8.84 -3.63 10.00
CA ARG A 162 9.77 -2.54 9.64
C ARG A 162 10.10 -2.53 8.16
N ASP A 163 10.43 -3.68 7.57
CA ASP A 163 10.77 -3.77 6.14
C ASP A 163 9.59 -3.39 5.23
N LEU A 164 8.36 -3.68 5.66
CA LEU A 164 7.14 -3.36 4.94
C LEU A 164 6.59 -1.95 5.25
N GLY A 165 7.20 -1.23 6.19
CA GLY A 165 6.65 0.04 6.71
C GLY A 165 5.26 -0.11 7.35
N PHE A 166 4.96 -1.29 7.89
CA PHE A 166 3.68 -1.62 8.52
C PHE A 166 3.72 -1.24 10.00
N LEU A 167 2.89 -0.28 10.40
CA LEU A 167 2.70 0.11 11.80
C LEU A 167 1.38 -0.43 12.33
N TYR A 168 1.45 -1.01 13.52
CA TYR A 168 0.30 -1.49 14.27
C TYR A 168 0.48 -1.17 15.75
N TYR A 169 -0.62 -0.83 16.42
CA TYR A 169 -0.63 -0.45 17.83
C TYR A 169 -1.73 -1.21 18.56
N PRO A 170 -1.47 -1.72 19.78
CA PRO A 170 -2.53 -2.30 20.60
C PRO A 170 -3.63 -1.27 20.86
N SER A 171 -4.88 -1.70 20.73
CA SER A 171 -6.08 -0.90 21.02
C SER A 171 -7.08 -1.70 21.86
N SER A 172 -8.13 -1.05 22.34
CA SER A 172 -9.14 -1.71 23.20
C SER A 172 -9.86 -2.88 22.53
N ASN A 173 -9.86 -2.93 21.19
CA ASN A 173 -10.51 -3.95 20.38
C ASN A 173 -9.52 -4.82 19.57
N GLY A 174 -8.26 -4.88 20.00
CA GLY A 174 -7.20 -5.64 19.33
C GLY A 174 -6.05 -4.75 18.90
N PHE A 175 -5.96 -4.47 17.60
CA PHE A 175 -4.89 -3.65 17.04
C PHE A 175 -5.43 -2.64 16.03
N ASP A 176 -4.94 -1.41 16.11
CA ASP A 176 -5.13 -0.40 15.09
C ASP A 176 -3.94 -0.42 14.14
N HIS A 177 -4.21 -0.53 12.83
CA HIS A 177 -3.18 -0.57 11.81
C HIS A 177 -3.70 -0.02 10.48
N LEU A 178 -2.79 0.43 9.62
CA LEU A 178 -3.13 0.79 8.25
C LEU A 178 -3.47 -0.49 7.47
N ILE A 179 -4.58 -0.47 6.74
CA ILE A 179 -4.95 -1.61 5.89
C ILE A 179 -4.19 -1.49 4.59
N GLN A 180 -3.24 -2.40 4.39
CA GLN A 180 -2.43 -2.45 3.19
C GLN A 180 -2.18 -3.88 2.70
N ALA A 181 -2.08 -4.02 1.38
CA ALA A 181 -1.47 -5.16 0.72
C ALA A 181 -0.17 -4.68 0.06
N THR A 182 0.91 -5.42 0.27
CA THR A 182 2.24 -5.09 -0.27
C THR A 182 2.54 -5.95 -1.47
N VAL A 183 2.83 -5.34 -2.61
CA VAL A 183 3.40 -6.01 -3.78
C VAL A 183 4.90 -5.95 -3.68
N ILE A 184 5.54 -7.10 -3.73
CA ILE A 184 6.98 -7.30 -3.62
C ILE A 184 7.46 -7.90 -4.94
N ASP A 185 8.58 -7.40 -5.48
CA ASP A 185 9.16 -7.92 -6.71
C ASP A 185 9.81 -9.30 -6.53
N ALA A 186 10.31 -9.87 -7.64
CA ALA A 186 10.91 -11.21 -7.63
C ALA A 186 12.21 -11.27 -6.81
N GLU A 187 12.88 -10.14 -6.62
CA GLU A 187 14.13 -10.00 -5.86
C GLU A 187 13.86 -9.79 -4.36
N GLY A 188 12.61 -9.54 -3.99
CA GLY A 188 12.18 -9.35 -2.61
C GLY A 188 12.22 -7.89 -2.15
N LYS A 189 12.13 -6.92 -3.07
CA LYS A 189 11.98 -5.50 -2.73
C LYS A 189 10.51 -5.08 -2.76
N VAL A 190 10.14 -4.18 -1.86
CA VAL A 190 8.80 -3.59 -1.83
C VAL A 190 8.59 -2.75 -3.10
N TYR A 191 7.68 -3.17 -3.97
CA TYR A 191 7.39 -2.49 -5.24
C TYR A 191 6.22 -1.51 -5.12
N ARG A 192 5.14 -1.92 -4.45
CA ARG A 192 3.94 -1.11 -4.29
C ARG A 192 3.25 -1.41 -2.97
N GLN A 193 2.65 -0.38 -2.38
CA GLN A 193 1.70 -0.51 -1.29
C GLN A 193 0.31 -0.14 -1.80
N VAL A 194 -0.66 -1.01 -1.56
CA VAL A 194 -2.06 -0.80 -1.95
C VAL A 194 -2.89 -0.70 -0.69
N TYR A 195 -3.62 0.41 -0.54
CA TYR A 195 -4.33 0.73 0.69
C TYR A 195 -5.83 0.55 0.55
N GLY A 196 -6.49 0.34 1.69
CA GLY A 196 -7.95 0.38 1.79
C GLY A 196 -8.58 -0.97 2.11
N GLN A 197 -9.83 -0.91 2.59
CA GLN A 197 -10.62 -2.10 2.94
C GLN A 197 -11.05 -2.89 1.70
N VAL A 198 -11.37 -2.16 0.63
CA VAL A 198 -11.65 -2.68 -0.70
C VAL A 198 -10.47 -2.31 -1.57
N PHE A 199 -9.70 -3.30 -1.98
CA PHE A 199 -8.58 -3.08 -2.89
C PHE A 199 -9.12 -2.78 -4.28
N ASP A 200 -8.75 -1.61 -4.79
CA ASP A 200 -9.01 -1.24 -6.18
C ASP A 200 -8.25 -2.19 -7.10
N THR A 201 -8.96 -2.77 -8.08
CA THR A 201 -8.40 -3.82 -8.95
C THR A 201 -7.16 -3.31 -9.70
N PRO A 202 -7.20 -2.21 -10.46
CA PRO A 202 -6.02 -1.62 -11.11
C PRO A 202 -4.84 -1.41 -10.17
N MET A 203 -5.07 -0.85 -8.97
CA MET A 203 -3.98 -0.52 -8.05
C MET A 203 -3.17 -1.73 -7.57
N LEU A 204 -3.75 -2.94 -7.60
CA LEU A 204 -3.04 -4.19 -7.28
C LEU A 204 -2.58 -4.95 -8.53
N VAL A 205 -3.40 -4.99 -9.58
CA VAL A 205 -3.14 -5.83 -10.75
C VAL A 205 -2.16 -5.19 -11.73
N ASP A 206 -2.19 -3.87 -11.92
CA ASP A 206 -1.24 -3.19 -12.83
C ASP A 206 0.22 -3.35 -12.39
N PRO A 207 0.59 -3.17 -11.10
CA PRO A 207 1.93 -3.47 -10.62
C PRO A 207 2.35 -4.93 -10.87
N LEU A 208 1.42 -5.88 -10.76
CA LEU A 208 1.70 -7.28 -11.06
C LEU A 208 1.92 -7.51 -12.56
N ILE A 209 1.15 -6.86 -13.43
CA ILE A 209 1.37 -6.89 -14.89
C ILE A 209 2.77 -6.37 -15.21
N GLU A 210 3.17 -5.23 -14.66
CA GLU A 210 4.50 -4.63 -14.87
C GLU A 210 5.62 -5.58 -14.48
N LEU A 211 5.54 -6.15 -13.27
CA LEU A 211 6.55 -7.07 -12.75
C LEU A 211 6.60 -8.39 -13.52
N VAL A 212 5.45 -8.93 -13.94
CA VAL A 212 5.37 -10.18 -14.71
C VAL A 212 5.89 -9.97 -16.13
N LEU A 213 5.57 -8.85 -16.78
CA LEU A 213 6.06 -8.48 -18.11
C LEU A 213 7.58 -8.24 -18.14
N GLY A 214 8.10 -7.61 -17.09
CA GLY A 214 9.53 -7.34 -16.92
C GLY A 214 10.38 -8.58 -16.70
N ARG A 215 9.77 -9.71 -16.28
CA ARG A 215 10.47 -10.96 -16.00
C ARG A 215 10.81 -11.73 -17.29
N GLU A 216 11.93 -12.43 -17.29
CA GLU A 216 12.19 -13.54 -18.21
C GLU A 216 11.70 -14.83 -17.54
N ALA A 217 10.70 -15.52 -18.11
CA ALA A 217 10.22 -16.78 -17.52
C ALA A 217 11.18 -17.92 -17.91
N PRO A 218 11.86 -18.57 -16.93
CA PRO A 218 12.97 -19.48 -17.23
C PRO A 218 12.57 -20.83 -17.83
N GLU A 219 11.27 -21.18 -17.86
CA GLU A 219 10.81 -22.54 -18.22
C GLU A 219 9.92 -22.61 -19.47
N GLN A 220 9.64 -21.49 -20.12
CA GLN A 220 8.77 -21.43 -21.29
C GLN A 220 9.61 -21.33 -22.58
N PRO A 221 9.23 -22.01 -23.67
CA PRO A 221 9.82 -21.78 -24.99
C PRO A 221 9.76 -20.28 -25.34
N LEU A 222 10.79 -19.75 -26.01
CA LEU A 222 10.88 -18.33 -26.40
C LEU A 222 9.59 -17.80 -27.06
N LEU A 223 8.94 -18.61 -27.91
CA LEU A 223 7.68 -18.25 -28.55
C LEU A 223 6.50 -18.15 -27.56
N ALA A 224 6.41 -19.06 -26.59
CA ALA A 224 5.36 -19.02 -25.57
C ALA A 224 5.52 -17.80 -24.65
N ASN A 225 6.76 -17.46 -24.29
CA ASN A 225 7.10 -16.22 -23.57
C ASN A 225 6.77 -14.96 -24.36
N LEU A 226 7.02 -14.94 -25.68
CA LEU A 226 6.67 -13.80 -26.51
C LEU A 226 5.15 -13.63 -26.60
N VAL A 227 4.42 -14.72 -26.79
CA VAL A 227 2.95 -14.71 -26.85
C VAL A 227 2.35 -14.24 -25.52
N SER A 228 2.87 -14.67 -24.36
CA SER A 228 2.36 -14.20 -23.07
C SER A 228 2.62 -12.71 -22.85
N LYS A 229 3.79 -12.19 -23.22
CA LYS A 229 4.10 -10.76 -23.13
C LYS A 229 3.20 -9.92 -24.03
N ILE A 230 3.03 -10.36 -25.28
CA ILE A 230 2.09 -9.73 -26.22
C ILE A 230 0.67 -9.80 -25.65
N LYS A 231 0.28 -10.93 -25.04
CA LYS A 231 -1.05 -11.10 -24.45
C LYS A 231 -1.34 -10.05 -23.38
N LEU A 232 -0.42 -9.91 -22.42
CA LEU A 232 -0.53 -8.94 -21.34
C LEU A 232 -0.47 -7.49 -21.84
N PHE A 233 0.38 -7.20 -22.84
CA PHE A 233 0.45 -5.86 -23.44
C PHE A 233 -0.86 -5.46 -24.13
N CYS A 234 -1.57 -6.42 -24.71
CA CYS A 234 -2.85 -6.19 -25.39
C CYS A 234 -4.07 -6.38 -24.48
N THR A 235 -3.88 -6.59 -23.17
CA THR A 235 -5.00 -6.58 -22.22
C THR A 235 -5.26 -5.16 -21.70
N THR A 236 -6.53 -4.75 -21.69
CA THR A 236 -6.97 -3.46 -21.17
C THR A 236 -8.00 -3.67 -20.05
N TYR A 237 -7.92 -2.84 -19.02
CA TYR A 237 -8.88 -2.83 -17.92
C TYR A 237 -10.19 -2.12 -18.31
N ASP A 238 -11.33 -2.78 -18.08
CA ASP A 238 -12.67 -2.22 -18.27
C ASP A 238 -13.28 -1.90 -16.88
N PRO A 239 -13.49 -0.61 -16.54
CA PRO A 239 -14.01 -0.21 -15.24
C PRO A 239 -15.50 -0.55 -15.04
N VAL A 240 -16.26 -0.78 -16.11
CA VAL A 240 -17.69 -1.13 -16.01
C VAL A 240 -17.87 -2.58 -15.58
N ARG A 241 -16.98 -3.46 -16.07
CA ARG A 241 -16.98 -4.89 -15.74
C ARG A 241 -16.00 -5.28 -14.64
N ASP A 242 -15.14 -4.33 -14.22
CA ASP A 242 -14.12 -4.50 -13.19
C ASP A 242 -13.23 -5.74 -13.47
N GLY A 243 -12.65 -5.76 -14.67
CA GLY A 243 -11.84 -6.87 -15.18
C GLY A 243 -11.02 -6.54 -16.43
N TYR A 244 -10.10 -7.45 -16.79
CA TYR A 244 -9.19 -7.29 -17.93
C TYR A 244 -9.66 -8.11 -19.13
N TYR A 245 -9.59 -7.51 -20.33
CA TYR A 245 -9.99 -8.12 -21.59
C TYR A 245 -8.92 -7.91 -22.65
N PHE A 246 -8.84 -8.83 -23.60
CA PHE A 246 -7.92 -8.71 -24.72
C PHE A 246 -8.50 -7.78 -25.80
N ASP A 247 -7.78 -6.71 -26.12
CA ASP A 247 -8.18 -5.76 -27.15
C ASP A 247 -7.69 -6.24 -28.53
N TYR A 248 -8.61 -6.79 -29.31
CA TYR A 248 -8.34 -7.24 -30.69
C TYR A 248 -8.14 -6.09 -31.67
N SER A 249 -8.51 -4.84 -31.33
CA SER A 249 -8.39 -3.69 -32.23
C SER A 249 -6.93 -3.40 -32.61
N LEU A 250 -6.00 -3.65 -31.68
CA LEU A 250 -4.56 -3.43 -31.87
C LEU A 250 -3.97 -4.39 -32.90
N PHE A 251 -4.38 -5.66 -32.87
CA PHE A 251 -4.00 -6.67 -33.88
C PHE A 251 -4.65 -6.40 -35.22
N LEU A 252 -5.93 -6.04 -35.22
CA LEU A 252 -6.64 -5.70 -36.44
C LEU A 252 -5.97 -4.50 -37.13
N GLY A 253 -5.60 -3.48 -36.36
CA GLY A 253 -4.82 -2.33 -36.85
C GLY A 253 -3.47 -2.72 -37.41
N MET A 254 -2.72 -3.61 -36.73
CA MET A 254 -1.42 -4.09 -37.20
C MET A 254 -1.52 -4.92 -38.49
N LEU A 255 -2.54 -5.78 -38.61
CA LEU A 255 -2.81 -6.55 -39.82
C LEU A 255 -3.20 -5.64 -40.99
N ILE A 256 -4.10 -4.68 -40.76
CA ILE A 256 -4.49 -3.69 -41.77
C ILE A 256 -3.25 -2.89 -42.22
N GLY A 257 -2.46 -2.39 -41.28
CA GLY A 257 -1.21 -1.68 -41.56
C GLY A 257 -0.23 -2.51 -42.39
N ALA A 258 0.00 -3.77 -42.00
CA ALA A 258 0.86 -4.69 -42.74
C ALA A 258 0.36 -4.95 -44.16
N THR A 259 -0.95 -5.14 -44.35
CA THR A 259 -1.52 -5.31 -45.70
C THR A 259 -1.35 -4.08 -46.58
N ILE A 260 -1.49 -2.86 -46.03
CA ILE A 260 -1.26 -1.61 -46.76
C ILE A 260 0.21 -1.49 -47.17
N ILE A 261 1.14 -1.77 -46.25
CA ILE A 261 2.59 -1.72 -46.53
C ILE A 261 2.99 -2.74 -47.60
N LEU A 262 2.49 -3.98 -47.50
CA LEU A 262 2.74 -5.02 -48.50
C LEU A 262 2.18 -4.64 -49.87
N PHE A 263 0.95 -4.12 -49.90
CA PHE A 263 0.34 -3.63 -51.14
C PHE A 263 1.16 -2.51 -51.76
N ALA A 264 1.50 -1.48 -51.00
CA ALA A 264 2.34 -0.37 -51.47
C ALA A 264 3.71 -0.86 -51.97
N GLY A 265 4.36 -1.77 -51.23
CA GLY A 265 5.63 -2.38 -51.63
C GLY A 265 5.52 -3.14 -52.95
N THR A 266 4.45 -3.93 -53.15
CA THR A 266 4.24 -4.62 -54.43
C THR A 266 3.99 -3.67 -55.60
N VAL A 267 3.31 -2.54 -55.37
CA VAL A 267 3.12 -1.51 -56.40
C VAL A 267 4.45 -0.86 -56.78
N VAL A 268 5.28 -0.51 -55.80
CA VAL A 268 6.61 0.08 -56.04
C VAL A 268 7.52 -0.88 -56.80
N VAL A 269 7.57 -2.15 -56.41
CA VAL A 269 8.39 -3.17 -57.09
C VAL A 269 7.90 -3.41 -58.53
N ARG A 270 6.59 -3.45 -58.75
CA ARG A 270 6.02 -3.59 -60.10
C ARG A 270 6.20 -2.36 -60.97
N GLY A 271 6.24 -1.17 -60.38
CA GLY A 271 6.46 0.09 -61.12
C GLY A 271 7.93 0.36 -61.46
N TRP A 272 8.88 -0.38 -60.90
CA TRP A 272 10.31 -0.24 -61.19
C TRP A 272 10.75 -1.11 -62.40
N HIS A 273 10.02 -2.18 -62.71
CA HIS A 273 10.26 -3.01 -63.90
C HIS A 273 9.45 -2.50 -65.10
#